data_AF-A0A974DHU6-F1
#
_entry.id   AF-A0A974DHU6-F1
#
_cell.length_a   1.000
_cell.length_b   1.000
_cell.length_c   1.000
_cell.angle_alpha   90.00
_cell.angle_beta   90.00
_cell.angle_gamma   90.00
#
_symmetry.space_group_name_H-M   'P 1'
#
loop_
_entity.id
_entity.type
_entity.pdbx_description
1 polymer ?
#
loop_
_entity_poly.entity_id
_entity_poly.type
_entity_poly.pdbx_seq_one_letter_code
_entity_poly.pdbx_strand_id
1 'polypeptide(L)'
;MNWAKSFDLDIRSQRISIWLINPRYSTLGFLPTSCCFKFTKNRLSLKQVKSYYITSSFCPHPAVVFTTRKGFKICARSSEKWVTDLIIQLPAN
;
A
#
# COMPACT_ATOMS: atom_id res chain seq x y z
N MET A 1 -25.69 38.44 -3.23
CA MET A 1 -24.49 38.13 -4.03
C MET A 1 -23.49 37.46 -3.09
N ASN A 2 -23.21 36.20 -3.41
CA ASN A 2 -22.16 35.32 -2.90
C ASN A 2 -21.90 35.31 -1.38
N TRP A 3 -22.61 34.38 -0.76
CA TRP A 3 -22.31 33.73 0.51
C TRP A 3 -21.00 32.93 0.48
N ALA A 4 -20.24 32.98 1.58
CA ALA A 4 -19.57 31.83 2.21
C ALA A 4 -18.91 32.34 3.49
N LYS A 5 -19.61 32.36 4.64
CA LYS A 5 -19.56 31.30 5.66
C LYS A 5 -18.15 30.75 5.87
N SER A 6 -17.53 31.23 6.94
CA SER A 6 -16.44 30.56 7.65
C SER A 6 -16.78 29.08 7.78
N PHE A 7 -15.98 28.24 7.14
CA PHE A 7 -15.95 26.81 7.38
C PHE A 7 -14.67 26.57 8.15
N ASP A 8 -14.79 26.42 9.47
CA ASP A 8 -13.74 25.80 10.28
C ASP A 8 -13.50 24.39 9.74
N LEU A 9 -12.46 24.26 8.92
CA LEU A 9 -11.87 23.00 8.47
C LEU A 9 -10.41 23.02 8.92
N ASP A 10 -10.22 22.71 10.20
CA ASP A 10 -9.07 21.91 10.60
C ASP A 10 -9.08 20.64 9.75
N ILE A 11 -7.94 20.37 9.15
CA ILE A 11 -7.38 19.19 8.48
C ILE A 11 -6.35 19.85 7.51
N ARG A 12 -5.30 19.17 7.03
CA ARG A 12 -4.69 19.57 5.73
C ARG A 12 -4.07 20.99 5.69
N SER A 13 -2.88 21.18 6.26
CA SER A 13 -2.03 22.28 5.79
C SER A 13 -0.57 21.86 5.61
N GLN A 14 -0.33 21.21 4.47
CA GLN A 14 1.00 21.05 3.88
C GLN A 14 1.44 22.39 3.29
N ARG A 15 2.53 22.98 3.79
CA ARG A 15 3.28 24.00 3.03
C ARG A 15 4.52 23.35 2.44
N ILE A 16 4.46 23.02 1.15
CA ILE A 16 5.67 22.84 0.33
C ILE A 16 5.55 23.85 -0.82
N SER A 17 6.48 24.80 -0.87
CA SER A 17 6.55 25.83 -1.90
C SER A 17 7.14 25.22 -3.19
N ILE A 18 6.36 25.12 -4.26
CA ILE A 18 6.82 24.60 -5.55
C ILE A 18 6.86 25.75 -6.56
N TRP A 19 8.07 26.15 -6.95
CA TRP A 19 8.33 27.05 -8.07
C TRP A 19 8.40 26.25 -9.37
N LEU A 20 7.54 26.61 -10.34
CA LEU A 20 7.51 26.24 -11.76
C LEU A 20 8.17 24.91 -12.15
N ILE A 21 7.39 23.83 -12.10
CA ILE A 21 7.72 22.60 -12.83
C ILE A 21 6.68 22.41 -13.93
N ASN A 22 7.17 22.45 -15.16
CA ASN A 22 6.48 22.33 -16.44
C ASN A 22 5.49 21.13 -16.46
N PRO A 23 4.21 21.29 -16.86
CA PRO A 23 3.18 20.24 -16.76
C PRO A 23 3.40 19.04 -17.72
N ARG A 24 4.49 19.04 -18.50
CA ARG A 24 4.88 17.94 -19.40
C ARG A 24 5.81 16.90 -18.77
N TYR A 25 6.05 16.95 -17.45
CA TYR A 25 6.55 15.81 -16.67
C TYR A 25 5.68 15.62 -15.42
N SER A 26 4.98 14.54 -15.11
CA SER A 26 4.57 13.34 -15.84
C SER A 26 3.41 12.78 -15.01
N THR A 27 2.17 12.79 -15.52
CA THR A 27 1.00 12.15 -14.89
C THR A 27 1.06 10.61 -14.90
N LEU A 28 2.28 10.04 -14.88
CA LEU A 28 2.61 8.61 -14.83
C LEU A 28 3.54 8.26 -13.64
N GLY A 29 3.85 9.21 -12.76
CA GLY A 29 4.85 9.03 -11.69
C GLY A 29 4.35 9.09 -10.24
N PHE A 30 3.05 9.27 -10.00
CA PHE A 30 2.48 9.38 -8.65
C PHE A 30 1.15 8.63 -8.51
N LEU A 31 1.05 7.42 -9.06
CA LEU A 31 0.07 6.50 -8.48
C LEU A 31 0.60 6.13 -7.08
N PRO A 32 -0.15 6.38 -5.99
CA PRO A 32 0.30 6.02 -4.65
C PRO A 32 0.51 4.50 -4.61
N THR A 33 1.75 4.08 -4.74
CA THR A 33 2.13 2.66 -4.71
C THR A 33 2.11 2.23 -3.26
N SER A 34 1.22 1.28 -2.94
CA SER A 34 1.12 0.75 -1.58
C SER A 34 2.34 -0.13 -1.27
N CYS A 35 3.32 0.44 -0.58
CA CYS A 35 4.53 -0.27 -0.13
C CYS A 35 4.44 -0.72 1.34
N CYS A 36 5.20 -1.77 1.67
CA CYS A 36 5.32 -2.29 3.02
C CYS A 36 6.59 -1.79 3.70
N PHE A 37 6.45 -1.15 4.87
CA PHE A 37 7.56 -0.73 5.72
C PHE A 37 7.65 -1.52 7.03
N LYS A 38 6.56 -2.21 7.40
CA LYS A 38 6.48 -3.10 8.56
C LYS A 38 6.10 -4.49 8.09
N PHE A 39 6.78 -5.50 8.63
CA PHE A 39 6.61 -6.89 8.24
C PHE A 39 6.18 -7.73 9.43
N THR A 40 5.26 -8.66 9.21
CA THR A 40 4.93 -9.67 10.23
C THR A 40 6.09 -10.63 10.41
N LYS A 41 6.46 -10.87 11.67
CA LYS A 41 7.36 -11.98 12.06
C LYS A 41 6.58 -13.28 12.26
N ASN A 42 5.28 -13.17 12.50
CA ASN A 42 4.41 -14.31 12.77
C ASN A 42 3.96 -14.93 11.45
N ARG A 43 4.13 -16.26 11.36
CA ARG A 43 3.62 -17.05 10.24
C ARG A 43 2.10 -17.02 10.22
N LEU A 44 1.53 -16.75 9.06
CA LEU A 44 0.10 -16.79 8.84
C LEU A 44 -0.37 -18.23 8.56
N SER A 45 -1.53 -18.61 9.09
CA SER A 45 -2.17 -19.88 8.76
C SER A 45 -2.96 -19.74 7.46
N LEU A 46 -2.89 -20.76 6.59
CA LEU A 46 -3.64 -20.80 5.33
C LEU A 46 -5.15 -20.60 5.53
N LYS A 47 -5.72 -21.12 6.63
CA LYS A 47 -7.14 -20.97 6.96
C LYS A 47 -7.56 -19.52 7.19
N GLN A 48 -6.63 -18.66 7.58
CA GLN A 48 -6.88 -17.25 7.90
C GLN A 48 -6.69 -16.33 6.69
N VAL A 49 -5.97 -16.78 5.67
CA VAL A 49 -5.70 -16.01 4.46
C VAL A 49 -6.84 -16.20 3.46
N LYS A 50 -7.25 -15.11 2.82
CA LYS A 50 -8.26 -15.08 1.76
C LYS A 50 -7.61 -14.94 0.39
N SER A 51 -6.66 -14.02 0.27
CA SER A 51 -5.95 -13.73 -0.97
C SER A 51 -4.60 -13.08 -0.66
N TYR A 52 -3.75 -12.95 -1.69
CA TYR A 52 -2.49 -12.23 -1.60
C TYR A 52 -2.25 -11.40 -2.85
N TYR A 53 -1.36 -10.42 -2.76
CA TYR A 53 -0.79 -9.74 -3.92
C TYR A 53 0.66 -9.37 -3.64
N ILE A 54 1.47 -9.30 -4.70
CA ILE A 54 2.87 -8.89 -4.63
C ILE A 54 2.93 -7.37 -4.77
N THR A 55 3.74 -6.71 -3.95
CA THR A 55 3.95 -5.26 -4.08
C THR A 55 4.69 -4.92 -5.36
N SER A 56 4.50 -3.70 -5.86
CA SER A 56 5.23 -3.23 -7.04
C SER A 56 6.75 -3.29 -6.84
N SER A 57 7.47 -3.52 -7.94
CA SER A 57 8.93 -3.44 -7.99
C SER A 57 9.48 -2.03 -7.72
N PHE A 58 8.64 -0.99 -7.76
CA PHE A 58 9.01 0.36 -7.34
C PHE A 58 9.20 0.51 -5.82
N CYS A 59 8.76 -0.47 -5.02
CA CYS A 59 8.96 -0.43 -3.57
C CYS A 59 10.41 -0.78 -3.20
N PRO A 60 11.01 -0.10 -2.18
CA PRO A 60 12.39 -0.37 -1.76
C PRO A 60 12.56 -1.75 -1.13
N HIS A 61 11.47 -2.38 -0.69
CA HIS A 61 11.47 -3.69 -0.09
C HIS A 61 10.46 -4.59 -0.80
N PRO A 62 10.90 -5.74 -1.35
CA PRO A 62 9.99 -6.69 -1.97
C PRO A 62 9.12 -7.34 -0.89
N ALA A 63 7.81 -7.31 -1.10
CA ALA A 63 6.83 -7.76 -0.12
C ALA A 63 5.65 -8.46 -0.77
N VAL A 64 5.00 -9.29 0.03
CA VAL A 64 3.71 -9.89 -0.29
C VAL A 64 2.71 -9.42 0.75
N VAL A 65 1.58 -8.90 0.29
CA VAL A 65 0.50 -8.47 1.15
C VAL A 65 -0.57 -9.54 1.16
N PHE A 66 -0.79 -10.14 2.32
CA PHE A 66 -1.86 -11.09 2.55
C PHE A 66 -3.11 -10.34 3.01
N THR A 67 -4.24 -10.63 2.37
CA THR A 67 -5.55 -10.22 2.86
C THR A 67 -6.15 -11.38 3.65
N THR A 68 -6.40 -11.15 4.93
CA THR A 68 -7.03 -12.15 5.80
C THR A 68 -8.54 -12.22 5.53
N ARG A 69 -9.18 -13.32 5.92
CA ARG A 69 -10.65 -13.47 5.86
C ARG A 69 -11.41 -12.43 6.68
N LYS A 70 -10.76 -11.84 7.70
CA LYS A 70 -11.27 -10.72 8.50
C LYS A 70 -11.10 -9.36 7.81
N GLY A 71 -10.51 -9.30 6.62
CA GLY A 71 -10.29 -8.07 5.85
C GLY A 71 -8.99 -7.32 6.17
N PHE A 72 -8.18 -7.78 7.13
CA PHE A 72 -6.90 -7.15 7.44
C PHE A 72 -5.86 -7.44 6.35
N LYS A 73 -5.09 -6.40 5.99
CA LYS A 73 -3.92 -6.49 5.13
C LYS A 73 -2.66 -6.65 5.97
N ILE A 74 -1.91 -7.71 5.72
CA ILE A 74 -0.69 -8.05 6.46
C ILE A 74 0.47 -8.12 5.47
N CYS A 75 1.48 -7.28 5.70
CA CYS A 75 2.72 -7.29 4.96
C CYS A 75 3.64 -8.41 5.45
N ALA A 76 4.14 -9.23 4.53
CA ALA A 76 5.15 -10.25 4.78
C ALA A 76 6.31 -10.10 3.78
N ARG A 77 7.52 -10.45 4.21
CA ARG A 77 8.72 -10.29 3.37
C ARG A 77 8.80 -11.46 2.40
N SER A 78 9.01 -11.19 1.11
CA SER A 78 9.07 -12.25 0.08
C SER A 78 10.26 -13.21 0.24
N SER A 79 11.29 -12.82 1.01
CA SER A 79 12.45 -13.66 1.29
C SER A 79 12.19 -14.77 2.31
N GLU A 80 11.08 -14.74 3.02
CA GLU A 80 10.76 -15.71 4.06
C GLU A 80 10.21 -17.00 3.43
N LYS A 81 10.81 -18.16 3.77
CA LYS A 81 10.40 -19.46 3.20
C LYS A 81 8.91 -19.75 3.38
N TRP A 82 8.37 -19.45 4.56
CA TRP A 82 6.95 -19.69 4.86
C TRP A 82 6.01 -18.83 4.01
N VAL A 83 6.45 -17.65 3.53
CA VAL A 83 5.65 -16.77 2.66
C VAL A 83 5.50 -17.43 1.29
N THR A 84 6.61 -17.91 0.74
CA THR A 84 6.62 -18.65 -0.54
C THR A 84 5.80 -19.94 -0.45
N ASP A 85 6.00 -20.74 0.61
CA ASP A 85 5.23 -21.97 0.81
C ASP A 85 3.72 -21.67 0.91
N LEU A 86 3.35 -20.56 1.56
CA LEU A 86 1.94 -20.17 1.71
C LEU A 86 1.33 -19.71 0.39
N ILE A 87 2.08 -18.96 -0.43
CA ILE A 87 1.64 -18.50 -1.75
C ILE A 87 1.38 -19.67 -2.70
N ILE A 88 2.26 -20.68 -2.69
CA ILE A 88 2.12 -21.90 -3.51
C ILE A 88 0.83 -22.65 -3.17
N GLN A 89 0.42 -22.62 -1.89
CA GLN A 89 -0.80 -23.29 -1.43
C GLN A 89 -2.08 -22.46 -1.63
N LEU A 90 -1.96 -21.16 -1.93
CA LEU A 90 -3.12 -20.31 -2.18
C LEU A 90 -3.50 -20.39 -3.66
N PRO A 91 -4.79 -20.62 -3.98
CA PRO A 91 -5.24 -20.60 -5.37
C PRO A 91 -5.01 -19.20 -5.95
N ALA A 92 -4.33 -19.12 -7.09
CA ALA A 92 -4.24 -17.89 -7.87
C ALA A 92 -5.66 -17.55 -8.37
N ASN A 93 -6.08 -16.32 -8.13
CA ASN A 93 -7.42 -15.83 -8.42
C ASN A 93 -7.37 -14.68 -9.43
#